data_AF-A0A662M123-F1
#
_entry.id   AF-A0A662M123-F1
#
_cell.length_a   1.000
_cell.length_b   1.000
_cell.length_c   1.000
_cell.angle_alpha   90.00
_cell.angle_beta   90.00
_cell.angle_gamma   90.00
#
_symmetry.space_group_name_H-M   'P 1'
#
loop_
_entity.id
_entity.type
_entity.pdbx_description
1 polymer ?
#
loop_
_entity_poly.entity_id
_entity_poly.type
_entity_poly.pdbx_seq_one_letter_code
_entity_poly.pdbx_strand_id
1 'polypeptide(L)'
;EPPDESVGLPGEIDSAKWDLTAPNIPEGITYTYTPRARVMYKYHTVATSVVTTLSRDEYSRLRQKNEVPSGQPQTTVSKGPLSVSVSARNPVILDSPEDTIRVIITVGTLGQGSVFDYNKASDCGGYEGVADINTTCGLNSLEMKIVAPGTTAKDCGALDNYISVDLRRGQSLTYSCELDPGDITTRKDIPITVYLRYGYMEDFSTTLTVTGTSDVTSGTVETTTTTQETTTTTVASTTTTTSTTTTTD
;
A
#
# COMPACT_ATOMS: atom_id res chain seq x y z
N GLU A 1 -3.00 5.40 -11.67
CA GLU A 1 -1.55 5.48 -11.91
C GLU A 1 -0.88 6.03 -10.66
N PRO A 2 0.15 5.35 -10.15
CA PRO A 2 1.00 5.98 -9.14
C PRO A 2 1.83 7.09 -9.81
N PRO A 3 1.72 8.34 -9.35
CA PRO A 3 2.51 9.46 -9.88
C PRO A 3 3.98 9.36 -9.46
N ASP A 4 4.89 9.95 -10.23
CA ASP A 4 6.28 10.15 -9.80
C ASP A 4 6.30 11.21 -8.68
N GLU A 5 6.56 10.76 -7.45
CA GLU A 5 6.55 11.59 -6.25
C GLU A 5 7.63 12.68 -6.23
N SER A 6 8.69 12.54 -7.02
CA SER A 6 9.81 13.49 -7.04
C SER A 6 9.60 14.65 -8.02
N VAL A 7 8.81 14.45 -9.07
CA VAL A 7 8.69 15.40 -10.20
C VAL A 7 7.24 15.85 -10.45
N GLY A 8 6.25 15.23 -9.83
CA GLY A 8 4.83 15.57 -10.03
C GLY A 8 4.33 15.28 -11.45
N LEU A 9 5.04 14.41 -12.18
CA LEU A 9 4.67 13.98 -13.52
C LEU A 9 3.66 12.82 -13.43
N PRO A 10 2.66 12.77 -14.35
CA PRO A 10 1.83 11.59 -14.51
C PRO A 10 2.73 10.38 -14.83
N GLY A 11 2.33 9.20 -14.34
CA GLY A 11 3.09 7.97 -14.57
C GLY A 11 3.26 7.68 -16.06
N GLU A 12 4.32 6.96 -16.41
CA GLU A 12 4.54 6.52 -17.78
C GLU A 12 3.62 5.32 -18.10
N ILE A 13 3.08 5.31 -19.31
CA ILE A 13 2.30 4.17 -19.80
C ILE A 13 3.30 3.18 -20.41
N ASP A 14 3.40 2.01 -19.80
CA ASP A 14 4.12 0.87 -20.36
C ASP A 14 3.13 -0.23 -20.75
N SER A 15 3.52 -1.06 -21.72
CA SER A 15 2.70 -2.16 -22.22
C SER A 15 3.51 -3.45 -22.29
N ALA A 16 2.99 -4.49 -21.64
CA ALA A 16 3.51 -5.85 -21.76
C ALA A 16 2.63 -6.65 -22.74
N LYS A 17 3.27 -7.39 -23.64
CA LYS A 17 2.60 -8.31 -24.56
C LYS A 17 2.98 -9.75 -24.21
N TRP A 18 1.98 -10.62 -24.13
CA TRP A 18 2.15 -12.06 -23.99
C TRP A 18 1.60 -12.76 -25.23
N ASP A 19 2.40 -13.63 -25.83
CA ASP A 19 1.95 -14.50 -26.91
C ASP A 19 1.57 -15.86 -26.32
N LEU A 20 0.31 -16.26 -26.51
CA LEU A 20 -0.27 -17.48 -25.93
C LEU A 20 -0.71 -18.42 -27.05
N THR A 21 -0.32 -19.69 -26.97
CA THR A 21 -0.75 -20.73 -27.92
C THR A 21 -1.97 -21.46 -27.37
N ALA A 22 -3.05 -21.47 -28.15
CA ALA A 22 -4.26 -22.21 -27.79
C ALA A 22 -3.98 -23.73 -27.74
N PRO A 23 -4.51 -24.46 -26.75
CA PRO A 23 -4.37 -25.91 -26.70
C PRO A 23 -5.27 -26.57 -27.75
N ASN A 24 -4.92 -27.80 -28.15
CA ASN A 24 -5.75 -28.58 -29.07
C ASN A 24 -7.01 -29.07 -28.35
N ILE A 25 -8.18 -28.56 -28.75
CA ILE A 25 -9.49 -28.88 -28.18
C ILE A 25 -10.36 -29.53 -29.27
N PRO A 26 -11.11 -30.61 -28.96
CA PRO A 26 -12.01 -31.23 -29.94
C PRO A 26 -13.12 -30.31 -30.41
N GLU A 27 -13.58 -30.51 -31.65
CA GLU A 27 -14.65 -29.72 -32.25
C GLU A 27 -15.91 -29.69 -31.36
N GLY A 28 -16.47 -28.49 -31.21
CA GLY A 28 -17.68 -28.25 -30.42
C GLY A 28 -17.47 -28.21 -28.91
N ILE A 29 -16.28 -28.57 -28.40
CA ILE A 29 -15.93 -28.41 -26.98
C ILE A 29 -15.40 -27.01 -26.75
N THR A 30 -15.83 -26.38 -25.66
CA THR A 30 -15.39 -25.05 -25.26
C THR A 30 -14.74 -25.11 -23.89
N TYR A 31 -13.56 -24.50 -23.77
CA TYR A 31 -12.85 -24.31 -22.51
C TYR A 31 -12.70 -22.84 -22.19
N THR A 32 -12.88 -22.49 -20.92
CA THR A 32 -12.66 -21.13 -20.41
C THR A 32 -11.38 -21.11 -19.58
N TYR A 33 -10.45 -20.24 -19.97
CA TYR A 33 -9.22 -19.94 -19.27
C TYR A 33 -9.35 -18.59 -18.56
N THR A 34 -8.63 -18.41 -17.46
CA THR A 34 -8.63 -17.16 -16.71
C THR A 34 -7.20 -16.70 -16.49
N PRO A 35 -6.52 -16.16 -17.52
CA PRO A 35 -5.21 -15.54 -17.35
C PRO A 35 -5.26 -14.47 -16.25
N ARG A 36 -4.17 -14.39 -15.49
CA ARG A 36 -3.97 -13.41 -14.42
C ARG A 36 -2.68 -12.66 -14.67
N ALA A 37 -2.74 -11.35 -14.50
CA ALA A 37 -1.58 -10.47 -14.52
C ALA A 37 -1.46 -9.82 -13.15
N ARG A 38 -0.26 -9.79 -12.60
CA ARG A 38 0.02 -9.10 -11.34
C ARG A 38 1.00 -7.98 -11.60
N VAL A 39 0.67 -6.80 -11.10
CA VAL A 39 1.58 -5.66 -11.11
C VAL A 39 2.05 -5.41 -9.69
N MET A 40 3.35 -5.23 -9.51
CA MET A 40 3.98 -5.05 -8.20
C MET A 40 4.81 -3.77 -8.22
N TYR A 41 4.60 -2.93 -7.23
CA TYR A 41 5.30 -1.66 -7.07
C TYR A 41 5.94 -1.60 -5.69
N LYS A 42 7.05 -0.87 -5.60
CA LYS A 42 7.67 -0.50 -4.32
C LYS A 42 7.31 0.95 -4.01
N TYR A 43 6.82 1.19 -2.81
CA TYR A 43 6.41 2.51 -2.34
C TYR A 43 7.22 2.94 -1.11
N HIS A 44 7.33 4.26 -0.96
CA HIS A 44 7.84 4.90 0.22
C HIS A 44 6.87 6.01 0.63
N THR A 45 6.14 5.80 1.72
CA THR A 45 5.18 6.80 2.23
C THR A 45 5.77 7.53 3.42
N VAL A 46 5.67 8.86 3.41
CA VAL A 46 6.11 9.71 4.52
C VAL A 46 4.92 10.46 5.08
N ALA A 47 4.68 10.33 6.38
CA ALA A 47 3.67 11.08 7.10
C ALA A 47 4.32 11.97 8.16
N THR A 48 3.87 13.21 8.28
CA THR A 48 4.36 14.17 9.27
C THR A 48 3.21 14.70 10.10
N SER A 49 3.41 14.84 11.41
CA SER A 49 2.44 15.41 12.35
C SER A 49 3.18 16.14 13.47
N VAL A 50 2.54 17.09 14.14
CA VAL A 50 3.16 17.87 15.22
C VAL A 50 2.34 17.69 16.49
N VAL A 51 2.99 17.18 17.54
CA VAL A 51 2.39 17.04 18.87
C VAL A 51 2.88 18.18 19.76
N THR A 52 1.96 18.98 20.29
CA THR A 52 2.29 20.07 21.22
C THR A 52 2.26 19.55 22.64
N THR A 53 3.28 19.88 23.41
CA THR A 53 3.37 19.60 24.86
C THR A 53 3.49 20.90 25.63
N LEU A 54 2.87 20.93 26.81
CA LEU A 54 2.84 22.08 27.70
C LEU A 54 3.19 21.65 29.12
N SER A 55 3.94 22.49 29.84
CA SER A 55 4.06 22.35 31.29
C SER A 55 2.73 22.72 31.96
N ARG A 56 2.50 22.17 33.16
CA ARG A 56 1.27 22.42 33.93
C ARG A 56 1.00 23.90 34.20
N ASP A 57 2.05 24.66 34.49
CA ASP A 57 1.97 26.10 34.75
C ASP A 57 1.57 26.88 33.49
N GLU A 58 2.18 26.53 32.34
CA GLU A 58 1.87 27.17 31.07
C GLU A 58 0.43 26.86 30.62
N TYR A 59 -0.01 25.60 30.78
CA TYR A 59 -1.39 25.23 30.52
C TYR A 59 -2.38 26.05 31.38
N SER A 60 -2.06 26.22 32.67
CA SER A 60 -2.89 27.01 33.58
C SER A 60 -2.95 28.49 33.17
N ARG A 61 -1.82 29.07 32.73
CA ARG A 61 -1.73 30.44 32.21
C ARG A 61 -2.55 30.62 30.93
N LEU A 62 -2.42 29.72 29.95
CA LEU A 62 -3.17 29.77 28.70
C LEU A 62 -4.66 29.57 28.92
N ARG A 63 -5.05 28.70 29.86
CA ARG A 63 -6.45 28.47 30.21
C ARG A 63 -7.11 29.70 30.80
N GLN A 64 -6.42 30.46 31.65
CA GLN A 64 -6.94 31.73 32.19
C GLN A 64 -7.17 32.78 31.09
N LYS A 65 -6.42 32.69 29.99
CA LYS A 65 -6.54 33.58 28.84
C LYS A 65 -7.50 33.08 27.75
N ASN A 66 -8.05 31.87 27.90
CA ASN A 66 -8.78 31.16 26.84
C ASN A 66 -7.96 30.97 25.55
N GLU A 67 -6.65 30.77 25.67
CA GLU A 67 -5.69 30.61 24.56
C GLU A 67 -5.14 29.17 24.44
N VAL A 68 -5.82 28.18 25.04
CA VAL A 68 -5.37 26.78 24.98
C VAL A 68 -5.48 26.28 23.54
N PRO A 69 -4.39 25.79 22.91
CA PRO A 69 -4.48 25.15 21.61
C PRO A 69 -5.50 24.02 21.69
N SER A 70 -6.46 23.98 20.78
CA SER A 70 -7.43 22.89 20.70
C SER A 70 -7.40 22.28 19.31
N GLY A 71 -7.58 20.97 19.23
CA GLY A 71 -7.62 20.23 17.97
C GLY A 71 -6.66 19.05 17.94
N GLN A 72 -6.98 18.07 17.09
CA GLN A 72 -6.11 16.93 16.84
C GLN A 72 -4.89 17.38 16.01
N PRO A 73 -3.71 16.77 16.23
CA PRO A 73 -2.55 16.96 15.36
C PRO A 73 -2.94 16.75 13.90
N GLN A 74 -2.61 17.71 13.03
CA GLN A 74 -2.83 17.55 11.59
C GLN A 74 -1.72 16.66 11.03
N THR A 75 -2.10 15.56 10.40
CA THR A 75 -1.16 14.66 9.73
C THR A 75 -1.14 14.97 8.24
N THR A 76 0.02 15.29 7.69
CA THR A 76 0.24 15.41 6.24
C THR A 76 0.94 14.16 5.74
N VAL A 77 0.42 13.52 4.70
CA VAL A 77 0.92 12.25 4.16
C VAL A 77 1.30 12.44 2.70
N SER A 78 2.41 11.84 2.25
CA SER A 78 2.72 11.72 0.83
C SER A 78 1.66 10.89 0.10
N LYS A 79 1.58 11.02 -1.22
CA LYS A 79 0.62 10.26 -2.01
C LYS A 79 1.03 8.78 -2.01
N GLY A 80 0.09 7.88 -1.81
CA GLY A 80 0.37 6.44 -1.90
C GLY A 80 -0.89 5.61 -1.65
N PRO A 81 -0.82 4.30 -1.89
CA PRO A 81 -1.94 3.38 -1.64
C PRO A 81 -2.17 3.07 -0.16
N LEU A 82 -1.45 3.72 0.77
CA LEU A 82 -1.68 3.63 2.20
C LEU A 82 -2.03 5.00 2.77
N SER A 83 -3.06 5.02 3.62
CA SER A 83 -3.37 6.12 4.52
C SER A 83 -2.57 5.97 5.81
N VAL A 84 -2.11 7.09 6.35
CA VAL A 84 -1.41 7.15 7.65
C VAL A 84 -2.03 8.28 8.46
N SER A 85 -2.35 8.01 9.72
CA SER A 85 -2.81 9.03 10.65
C SER A 85 -2.03 8.91 11.96
N VAL A 86 -1.65 10.07 12.51
CA VAL A 86 -0.95 10.16 13.78
C VAL A 86 -1.87 10.90 14.75
N SER A 87 -2.31 10.21 15.80
CA SER A 87 -3.13 10.76 16.87
C SER A 87 -2.38 10.74 18.19
N ALA A 88 -2.51 11.85 18.92
CA ALA A 88 -2.03 11.98 20.29
C ALA A 88 -2.97 12.95 21.02
N ARG A 89 -2.93 12.95 22.35
CA ARG A 89 -3.55 14.05 23.11
C ARG A 89 -2.87 15.36 22.70
N ASN A 90 -3.65 16.42 22.46
CA ASN A 90 -3.10 17.69 22.05
C ASN A 90 -3.88 18.86 22.70
N PRO A 91 -3.19 19.74 23.47
CA PRO A 91 -1.82 19.59 23.93
C PRO A 91 -1.67 18.44 24.94
N VAL A 92 -0.50 17.83 25.00
CA VAL A 92 -0.12 16.95 26.12
C VAL A 92 0.31 17.84 27.29
N ILE A 93 -0.29 17.63 28.45
CA ILE A 93 0.07 18.36 29.68
C ILE A 93 0.99 17.45 30.47
N LEU A 94 2.17 17.95 30.81
CA LEU A 94 3.16 17.23 31.62
C LEU A 94 3.21 17.88 33.00
N ASP A 95 2.98 17.06 34.02
CA ASP A 95 3.05 17.42 35.43
C ASP A 95 4.44 17.05 36.02
N SER A 96 5.13 16.08 35.43
CA SER A 96 6.46 15.60 35.82
C SER A 96 7.40 15.47 34.61
N PRO A 97 8.73 15.64 34.77
CA PRO A 97 9.70 15.32 33.70
C PRO A 97 9.73 13.83 33.32
N GLU A 98 9.15 12.95 34.15
CA GLU A 98 9.03 11.51 33.84
C GLU A 98 7.79 11.18 33.00
N ASP A 99 6.90 12.15 32.76
CA ASP A 99 5.67 11.92 32.01
C ASP A 99 5.95 11.64 30.54
N THR A 100 5.24 10.65 29.99
CA THR A 100 5.41 10.22 28.60
C THR A 100 4.26 10.70 27.71
N ILE A 101 4.55 10.76 26.41
CA ILE A 101 3.60 11.05 25.36
C ILE A 101 3.25 9.74 24.67
N ARG A 102 1.96 9.39 24.68
CA ARG A 102 1.44 8.28 23.90
C ARG A 102 1.01 8.74 22.52
N VAL A 103 1.68 8.25 21.49
CA VAL A 103 1.36 8.48 20.08
C VAL A 103 0.77 7.20 19.49
N ILE A 104 -0.37 7.33 18.83
CA ILE A 104 -1.06 6.24 18.13
C ILE A 104 -0.96 6.52 16.63
N ILE A 105 -0.34 5.59 15.91
CA ILE A 105 -0.21 5.64 14.46
C ILE A 105 -1.16 4.60 13.89
N THR A 106 -2.05 5.02 13.00
CA THR A 106 -2.94 4.11 12.28
C THR A 106 -2.61 4.16 10.80
N VAL A 107 -2.30 3.00 10.25
CA VAL A 107 -2.05 2.78 8.82
C VAL A 107 -3.22 1.98 8.25
N GLY A 108 -3.73 2.38 7.09
CA GLY A 108 -4.84 1.69 6.41
C GLY A 108 -4.62 1.63 4.91
N THR A 109 -5.07 0.58 4.24
CA THR A 109 -5.00 0.46 2.79
C THR A 109 -6.05 1.34 2.10
N LEU A 110 -5.65 2.00 1.01
CA LEU A 110 -6.50 2.75 0.11
C LEU A 110 -6.59 1.98 -1.21
N GLY A 111 -7.65 1.20 -1.40
CA GLY A 111 -7.89 0.45 -2.64
C GLY A 111 -8.08 -1.05 -2.42
N GLN A 112 -7.97 -1.82 -3.51
CA GLN A 112 -8.21 -3.26 -3.53
C GLN A 112 -6.92 -4.10 -3.62
N GLY A 113 -5.77 -3.46 -3.75
CA GLY A 113 -4.49 -4.16 -3.80
C GLY A 113 -4.04 -4.66 -2.44
N SER A 114 -2.95 -5.42 -2.46
CA SER A 114 -2.37 -6.08 -1.29
C SER A 114 -0.97 -5.56 -1.03
N VAL A 115 -0.64 -5.39 0.24
CA VAL A 115 0.70 -4.98 0.68
C VAL A 115 1.59 -6.22 0.81
N PHE A 116 2.87 -6.08 0.52
CA PHE A 116 3.88 -7.12 0.71
C PHE A 116 5.20 -6.50 1.21
N ASP A 117 6.09 -7.35 1.71
CA ASP A 117 7.38 -6.93 2.25
C ASP A 117 8.27 -6.28 1.16
N TYR A 118 8.69 -5.03 1.42
CA TYR A 118 9.51 -4.23 0.52
C TYR A 118 10.79 -4.97 0.05
N ASN A 119 11.42 -5.73 0.95
CA ASN A 119 12.68 -6.41 0.69
C ASN A 119 12.50 -7.73 -0.07
N LYS A 120 11.30 -8.30 -0.10
CA LYS A 120 11.00 -9.59 -0.74
C LYS A 120 10.42 -9.46 -2.15
N ALA A 121 10.39 -8.25 -2.70
CA ALA A 121 9.83 -8.01 -4.04
C ALA A 121 10.48 -8.85 -5.14
N SER A 122 11.80 -9.05 -5.08
CA SER A 122 12.53 -9.91 -6.04
C SER A 122 12.09 -11.37 -5.96
N ASP A 123 11.73 -11.81 -4.76
CA ASP A 123 11.39 -13.18 -4.46
C ASP A 123 9.95 -13.50 -4.92
N CYS A 124 9.16 -12.45 -5.21
CA CYS A 124 7.80 -12.57 -5.72
C CYS A 124 7.70 -12.79 -7.24
N GLY A 125 8.78 -12.57 -8.00
CA GLY A 125 8.74 -12.55 -9.47
C GLY A 125 8.99 -13.88 -10.18
N GLY A 126 9.18 -14.98 -9.44
CA GLY A 126 9.72 -16.24 -10.00
C GLY A 126 8.80 -17.45 -10.06
N TYR A 127 7.53 -17.37 -9.65
CA TYR A 127 6.72 -18.58 -9.41
C TYR A 127 5.75 -18.92 -10.53
N GLU A 128 5.87 -20.15 -11.04
CA GLU A 128 4.93 -20.83 -11.95
C GLU A 128 3.59 -21.23 -11.27
N GLY A 129 3.32 -20.76 -10.04
CA GLY A 129 2.13 -21.17 -9.28
C GLY A 129 1.68 -20.15 -8.24
N VAL A 130 0.36 -19.99 -8.12
CA VAL A 130 -0.34 -19.03 -7.23
C VAL A 130 -0.16 -19.37 -5.73
N ALA A 131 0.39 -20.55 -5.41
CA ALA A 131 0.30 -21.13 -4.07
C ALA A 131 1.33 -20.62 -3.04
N ASP A 132 2.46 -20.04 -3.45
CA ASP A 132 3.58 -19.72 -2.52
C ASP A 132 3.78 -18.22 -2.23
N ILE A 133 2.88 -17.37 -2.72
CA ILE A 133 3.00 -15.91 -2.55
C ILE A 133 2.94 -15.50 -1.08
N ASN A 134 2.11 -16.14 -0.25
CA ASN A 134 2.01 -15.79 1.17
C ASN A 134 3.32 -16.01 1.92
N THR A 135 3.98 -17.14 1.66
CA THR A 135 5.21 -17.56 2.33
C THR A 135 6.42 -16.80 1.80
N THR A 136 6.49 -16.57 0.49
CA THR A 136 7.68 -15.99 -0.14
C THR A 136 7.65 -14.46 -0.17
N CYS A 137 6.50 -13.82 -0.36
CA CYS A 137 6.42 -12.36 -0.51
C CYS A 137 6.30 -11.58 0.81
N GLY A 138 6.04 -12.26 1.93
CA GLY A 138 5.72 -11.57 3.18
C GLY A 138 4.47 -10.69 3.04
N LEU A 139 3.36 -11.30 2.63
CA LEU A 139 2.11 -10.54 2.45
C LEU A 139 1.68 -9.86 3.75
N ASN A 140 1.04 -8.71 3.57
CA ASN A 140 0.51 -7.86 4.63
C ASN A 140 1.59 -7.28 5.54
N SER A 141 2.87 -7.37 5.18
CA SER A 141 3.96 -6.82 5.98
C SER A 141 4.52 -5.54 5.35
N LEU A 142 4.93 -4.60 6.19
CA LEU A 142 5.63 -3.37 5.78
C LEU A 142 6.74 -3.04 6.78
N GLU A 143 7.71 -2.24 6.37
CA GLU A 143 8.68 -1.65 7.28
C GLU A 143 8.24 -0.26 7.71
N MET A 144 8.36 0.05 9.00
CA MET A 144 8.02 1.34 9.58
C MET A 144 9.18 1.88 10.40
N LYS A 145 9.48 3.17 10.23
CA LYS A 145 10.41 3.94 11.06
C LYS A 145 9.73 5.22 11.52
N ILE A 146 9.92 5.59 12.78
CA ILE A 146 9.43 6.83 13.38
C ILE A 146 10.64 7.69 13.72
N VAL A 147 10.56 8.98 13.43
CA VAL A 147 11.56 9.98 13.83
C VAL A 147 10.84 11.06 14.62
N ALA A 148 11.29 11.28 15.85
CA ALA A 148 10.74 12.26 16.79
C ALA A 148 11.90 13.03 17.47
N PRO A 149 12.43 14.08 16.84
CA PRO A 149 13.62 14.78 17.32
C PRO A 149 13.46 15.32 18.74
N GLY A 150 14.49 15.16 19.56
CA GLY A 150 14.50 15.65 20.94
C GLY A 150 13.59 14.87 21.88
N THR A 151 13.24 13.63 21.53
CA THR A 151 12.55 12.66 22.39
C THR A 151 13.39 11.40 22.55
N THR A 152 13.07 10.58 23.55
CA THR A 152 13.63 9.23 23.69
C THR A 152 12.52 8.19 23.73
N ALA A 153 12.78 6.99 23.23
CA ALA A 153 11.81 5.90 23.26
C ALA A 153 11.73 5.31 24.68
N LYS A 154 10.52 5.23 25.24
CA LYS A 154 10.23 4.37 26.39
C LYS A 154 9.68 3.03 25.92
N ASP A 155 8.68 3.06 25.05
CA ASP A 155 8.13 1.88 24.37
C ASP A 155 7.84 2.24 22.91
N CYS A 156 8.89 2.21 22.09
CA CYS A 156 8.79 2.57 20.68
C CYS A 156 9.93 1.96 19.86
N GLY A 157 9.82 0.68 19.52
CA GLY A 157 10.84 -0.05 18.75
C GLY A 157 11.09 0.53 17.35
N ALA A 158 10.12 1.24 16.78
CA ALA A 158 10.26 1.92 15.50
C ALA A 158 11.02 3.26 15.58
N LEU A 159 11.40 3.75 16.78
CA LEU A 159 12.11 5.02 16.89
C LEU A 159 13.52 4.88 16.30
N ASP A 160 13.81 5.73 15.31
CA ASP A 160 15.07 5.83 14.55
C ASP A 160 15.50 4.57 13.78
N ASN A 161 14.76 3.47 13.89
CA ASN A 161 15.05 2.18 13.25
C ASN A 161 13.84 1.67 12.48
N TYR A 162 14.08 1.00 11.35
CA TYR A 162 13.02 0.29 10.64
C TYR A 162 12.68 -1.00 11.37
N ILE A 163 11.39 -1.21 11.60
CA ILE A 163 10.85 -2.47 12.09
C ILE A 163 9.84 -3.03 11.08
N SER A 164 9.79 -4.35 10.96
CA SER A 164 8.74 -5.03 10.20
C SER A 164 7.47 -5.11 11.06
N VAL A 165 6.34 -4.74 10.48
CA VAL A 165 5.02 -4.73 11.10
C VAL A 165 3.98 -5.28 10.12
N ASP A 166 3.04 -6.05 10.66
CA ASP A 166 2.01 -6.69 9.85
C ASP A 166 0.67 -5.94 9.95
N LEU A 167 0.06 -5.71 8.80
CA LEU A 167 -1.31 -5.24 8.65
C LEU A 167 -2.26 -6.36 9.06
N ARG A 168 -3.12 -6.07 10.03
CA ARG A 168 -4.19 -6.96 10.46
C ARG A 168 -5.13 -7.21 9.28
N ARG A 169 -5.24 -8.49 8.88
CA ARG A 169 -6.02 -8.94 7.71
C ARG A 169 -5.63 -8.22 6.41
N GLY A 170 -4.41 -7.72 6.30
CA GLY A 170 -3.93 -7.01 5.12
C GLY A 170 -4.51 -5.61 4.90
N GLN A 171 -5.29 -5.09 5.86
CA GLN A 171 -6.01 -3.84 5.67
C GLN A 171 -5.55 -2.71 6.57
N SER A 172 -5.23 -3.00 7.83
CA SER A 172 -4.94 -1.94 8.79
C SER A 172 -3.95 -2.34 9.86
N LEU A 173 -3.13 -1.41 10.31
CA LEU A 173 -2.23 -1.52 11.46
C LEU A 173 -2.50 -0.35 12.42
N THR A 174 -2.52 -0.65 13.71
CA THR A 174 -2.46 0.37 14.76
C THR A 174 -1.20 0.12 15.58
N TYR A 175 -0.31 1.10 15.60
CA TYR A 175 0.95 1.06 16.34
C TYR A 175 0.92 2.10 17.46
N SER A 176 1.27 1.70 18.68
CA SER A 176 1.35 2.58 19.85
C SER A 176 2.82 2.81 20.16
N CYS A 177 3.19 4.06 20.39
CA CYS A 177 4.56 4.47 20.68
C CYS A 177 4.53 5.41 21.90
N GLU A 178 5.32 5.10 22.93
CA GLU A 178 5.52 5.96 24.09
C GLU A 178 6.86 6.69 24.00
N LEU A 179 6.79 8.01 23.96
CA LEU A 179 7.92 8.91 23.82
C LEU A 179 8.11 9.74 25.08
N ASP A 180 9.33 9.84 25.54
CA ASP A 180 9.74 10.77 26.60
C ASP A 180 10.22 12.07 25.93
N PRO A 181 9.52 13.20 26.12
CA PRO A 181 9.89 14.46 25.50
C PRO A 181 11.07 15.15 26.16
N GLY A 182 11.62 14.62 27.26
CA GLY A 182 12.60 15.27 28.11
C GLY A 182 12.03 16.50 28.82
N ASP A 183 12.93 17.32 29.38
CA ASP A 183 12.54 18.50 30.13
C ASP A 183 11.85 19.55 29.25
N ILE A 184 10.68 20.01 29.70
CA ILE A 184 9.89 21.06 29.04
C ILE A 184 9.63 22.19 30.04
N THR A 185 10.12 23.39 29.73
CA THR A 185 9.96 24.56 30.60
C THR A 185 8.57 25.19 30.47
N THR A 186 8.06 25.32 29.24
CA THR A 186 6.78 25.99 28.97
C THR A 186 6.00 25.26 27.89
N ARG A 187 6.55 25.23 26.67
CA ARG A 187 5.94 24.60 25.50
C ARG A 187 7.02 23.96 24.64
N LYS A 188 6.73 22.78 24.09
CA LYS A 188 7.56 22.12 23.09
C LYS A 188 6.69 21.47 22.03
N ASP A 189 6.95 21.81 20.78
CA ASP A 189 6.30 21.22 19.61
C ASP A 189 7.21 20.12 19.08
N ILE A 190 6.72 18.88 19.08
CA ILE A 190 7.49 17.69 18.70
C ILE A 190 7.01 17.22 17.34
N PRO A 191 7.82 17.38 16.28
CA PRO A 191 7.49 16.84 14.98
C PRO A 191 7.67 15.31 15.00
N ILE A 192 6.61 14.59 14.65
CA ILE A 192 6.60 13.15 14.47
C ILE A 192 6.58 12.87 12.96
N THR A 193 7.62 12.20 12.47
CA THR A 193 7.69 11.74 11.08
C THR A 193 7.64 10.22 11.04
N VAL A 194 6.71 9.66 10.28
CA VAL A 194 6.55 8.22 10.06
C VAL A 194 6.97 7.91 8.62
N TYR A 195 7.94 7.02 8.47
CA TYR A 195 8.41 6.51 7.19
C TYR A 195 7.92 5.07 7.04
N LEU A 196 7.24 4.77 5.95
CA LEU A 196 6.79 3.42 5.60
C LEU A 196 7.48 2.97 4.31
N ARG A 197 8.04 1.76 4.30
CA ARG A 197 8.52 1.09 3.09
C ARG A 197 7.75 -0.19 2.88
N TYR A 198 7.18 -0.35 1.71
CA TYR A 198 6.36 -1.52 1.42
C TYR A 198 6.27 -1.78 -0.07
N GLY A 199 5.99 -3.02 -0.40
CA GLY A 199 5.49 -3.41 -1.70
C GLY A 199 3.97 -3.31 -1.74
N TYR A 200 3.41 -2.97 -2.90
CA TYR A 200 1.97 -3.04 -3.13
C TYR A 200 1.70 -3.68 -4.49
N MET A 201 0.76 -4.60 -4.53
CA MET A 201 0.43 -5.38 -5.70
C MET A 201 -1.05 -5.34 -6.03
N GLU A 202 -1.35 -5.34 -7.32
CA GLU A 202 -2.70 -5.44 -7.86
C GLU A 202 -2.78 -6.63 -8.81
N ASP A 203 -3.83 -7.44 -8.62
CA ASP A 203 -4.13 -8.59 -9.46
C ASP A 203 -5.23 -8.24 -10.45
N PHE A 204 -4.95 -8.49 -11.72
CA PHE A 204 -5.88 -8.38 -12.82
C PHE A 204 -6.15 -9.77 -13.36
N SER A 205 -7.39 -10.02 -13.78
CA SER A 205 -7.74 -11.26 -14.44
C SER A 205 -8.72 -10.97 -15.57
N THR A 206 -8.62 -11.75 -16.64
CA THR A 206 -9.59 -11.73 -17.74
C THR A 206 -9.98 -13.16 -18.07
N THR A 207 -11.11 -13.34 -18.74
CA THR A 207 -11.56 -14.66 -19.21
C THR A 207 -11.30 -14.79 -20.71
N LEU A 208 -10.80 -15.95 -21.11
CA LEU A 208 -10.58 -16.33 -22.50
C LEU A 208 -11.34 -17.61 -22.77
N THR A 209 -12.20 -17.61 -23.78
CA THR A 209 -12.94 -18.80 -24.18
C THR A 209 -12.36 -19.33 -25.47
N VAL A 210 -11.94 -20.59 -25.47
CA VAL A 210 -11.38 -21.28 -26.64
C VAL A 210 -12.33 -22.40 -27.02
N THR A 211 -12.81 -22.37 -28.26
CA THR A 211 -13.65 -23.41 -28.85
C THR A 211 -12.83 -24.24 -29.81
N GLY A 212 -12.88 -25.55 -29.66
CA GLY A 212 -12.21 -26.47 -30.56
C GLY A 212 -12.83 -26.44 -31.96
N THR A 213 -11.97 -26.45 -32.96
CA THR A 213 -12.33 -26.51 -34.39
C THR A 213 -11.74 -27.75 -35.06
N SER A 214 -11.10 -28.64 -34.30
CA SER A 214 -10.40 -29.81 -34.80
C SER A 214 -11.26 -31.05 -34.57
N ASP A 215 -11.68 -31.70 -35.65
CA ASP A 215 -12.17 -33.08 -35.59
C ASP A 215 -11.04 -33.96 -35.04
N VAL A 216 -11.15 -34.41 -33.79
CA VAL A 216 -10.23 -35.40 -33.22
C VAL A 216 -10.55 -36.75 -33.84
N THR A 217 -10.13 -36.94 -35.09
CA THR A 217 -10.06 -38.27 -35.68
C THR A 217 -8.88 -38.98 -35.04
N SER A 218 -9.15 -40.07 -34.32
CA SER A 218 -8.14 -40.92 -33.70
C SER A 218 -7.17 -41.45 -34.76
N GLY A 219 -6.05 -40.78 -34.94
CA GLY A 219 -5.01 -41.11 -35.92
C GLY A 219 -3.64 -40.95 -35.30
N THR A 220 -2.82 -41.99 -35.46
CA THR A 220 -1.45 -42.14 -35.01
C THR A 220 -0.60 -40.88 -35.23
N VAL A 221 0.13 -40.46 -34.19
CA VAL A 221 1.00 -39.28 -34.20
C VAL A 221 2.20 -39.51 -35.13
N GLU A 222 2.19 -38.89 -36.31
CA GLU A 222 3.40 -38.60 -37.09
C GLU A 222 3.79 -37.14 -36.89
N THR A 223 4.95 -36.92 -36.28
CA THR A 223 5.55 -35.61 -36.06
C THR A 223 6.08 -35.06 -37.37
N THR A 224 5.34 -34.14 -38.02
CA THR A 224 5.86 -33.36 -39.15
C THR A 224 5.89 -31.88 -38.77
N THR A 225 7.10 -31.36 -38.57
CA THR A 225 7.39 -29.95 -38.34
C THR A 225 7.03 -29.13 -39.59
N THR A 226 6.00 -28.30 -39.53
CA THR A 226 5.72 -27.30 -40.56
C THR A 226 5.63 -25.91 -39.93
N THR A 227 6.46 -25.00 -40.42
CA THR A 227 6.45 -23.57 -40.11
C THR A 227 5.23 -22.92 -40.77
N GLN A 228 4.35 -22.29 -40.00
CA GLN A 228 3.23 -21.52 -40.55
C GLN A 228 3.14 -20.10 -39.97
N GLU A 229 2.61 -19.23 -40.84
CA GLU A 229 2.57 -17.78 -40.78
C GLU A 229 1.76 -17.21 -39.62
N THR A 230 2.27 -16.10 -39.11
CA THR A 230 1.68 -15.26 -38.06
C THR A 230 0.40 -14.58 -38.56
N THR A 231 -0.75 -14.99 -38.04
CA THR A 231 -2.00 -14.22 -38.18
C THR A 231 -2.17 -13.34 -36.95
N THR A 232 -2.15 -12.02 -37.15
CA THR A 232 -2.32 -11.03 -36.08
C THR A 232 -3.82 -10.74 -35.91
N THR A 233 -4.41 -11.14 -34.79
CA THR A 233 -5.78 -10.76 -34.43
C THR A 233 -5.74 -9.59 -33.47
N THR A 234 -6.04 -8.38 -33.95
CA THR A 234 -6.23 -7.18 -33.13
C THR A 234 -7.60 -7.24 -32.48
N VAL A 235 -7.67 -7.50 -31.18
CA VAL A 235 -8.92 -7.40 -30.41
C VAL A 235 -9.09 -5.93 -30.01
N ALA A 236 -10.05 -5.25 -30.63
CA ALA A 236 -10.46 -3.91 -30.23
C ALA A 236 -11.22 -3.99 -28.90
N SER A 237 -10.71 -3.32 -27.87
CA SER A 237 -11.36 -3.17 -26.58
C SER A 237 -12.41 -2.05 -26.66
N THR A 238 -13.69 -2.42 -26.55
CA THR A 238 -14.79 -1.45 -26.47
C THR A 238 -14.89 -0.89 -25.06
N THR A 239 -14.60 0.41 -24.89
CA THR A 239 -14.80 1.12 -23.63
C THR A 239 -16.28 1.53 -23.51
N THR A 240 -17.03 0.93 -22.59
CA THR A 240 -18.40 1.34 -22.27
C THR A 240 -18.35 2.53 -21.31
N THR A 241 -18.63 3.74 -21.79
CA THR A 241 -18.80 4.93 -20.97
C THR A 241 -20.24 5.00 -20.45
N THR A 242 -20.45 4.76 -19.16
CA THR A 242 -21.74 4.97 -18.50
C THR A 242 -21.85 6.44 -18.08
N SER A 243 -22.66 7.22 -18.80
CA SER A 243 -23.03 8.59 -18.41
C SER A 243 -24.23 8.55 -17.46
N THR A 244 -24.02 8.96 -16.21
CA THR A 244 -25.08 9.11 -15.21
C THR A 244 -25.70 10.50 -15.32
N THR A 245 -26.94 10.58 -15.80
CA THR A 245 -27.72 11.82 -15.85
C THR A 245 -28.28 12.12 -14.46
N THR A 246 -27.90 13.26 -13.87
CA THR A 246 -28.47 13.76 -12.61
C THR A 246 -29.67 14.64 -12.93
N THR A 247 -30.87 14.16 -12.63
CA THR A 247 -32.09 14.96 -12.63
C THR A 247 -32.16 15.75 -11.32
N THR A 248 -32.32 17.07 -11.44
CA THR A 248 -32.59 17.99 -10.33
C THR A 248 -34.10 18.22 -10.28
N ASP A 249 -34.70 17.95 -9.12
CA ASP A 249 -35.99 18.51 -8.67
C ASP A 249 -35.72 19.43 -7.48
#